data_AF-A0A438DWB4-F1
#
_entry.id   AF-A0A438DWB4-F1
#
_cell.length_a   1.000
_cell.length_b   1.000
_cell.length_c   1.000
_cell.angle_alpha   90.00
_cell.angle_beta   90.00
_cell.angle_gamma   90.00
#
_symmetry.space_group_name_H-M   'P 1'
#
loop_
_entity.id
_entity.type
_entity.pdbx_description
1 polymer ?
#
loop_
_entity_poly.entity_id
_entity_poly.type
_entity_poly.pdbx_seq_one_letter_code
_entity_poly.pdbx_strand_id
1 'polypeptide(L)'
;MTSEGWGLPHKMLGKLVDCFSNWLRNSQETLQQIGSLPAPPMTSMKQIVDTRKSFRDIKTQKSTPTIRPSSEEVRNYFRREEALRYLVPYKAFPYTAADGRKSMVAPLRRASGKPSSKGRDHFMLKPDRPAHVTLLCLVRDAAARLPGNIGTREDICTLLRDSQYIAEGISSRQINQVVRGGLDRLHYEDDPCVQFDRVRKLWVYLHGGKEEEDFEDDATSPRPRKRQQKMAGSMLLKEQ
;
A
#
# COMPACT_ATOMS: atom_id res chain seq x y z
N MET A 1 4.96 34.86 21.11
CA MET A 1 3.54 34.56 20.82
C MET A 1 2.86 34.26 22.14
N THR A 2 1.89 35.07 22.56
CA THR A 2 1.28 35.01 23.91
C THR A 2 0.08 34.06 23.96
N SER A 3 -0.22 33.54 25.16
CA SER A 3 -1.30 32.59 25.45
C SER A 3 -2.68 33.07 24.98
N GLU A 4 -2.88 34.38 24.92
CA GLU A 4 -4.14 35.04 24.55
C GLU A 4 -4.50 34.86 23.07
N GLY A 5 -3.51 34.68 22.17
CA GLY A 5 -3.76 34.53 20.74
C GLY A 5 -4.36 33.18 20.31
N TRP A 6 -4.30 32.16 21.18
CA TRP A 6 -4.79 30.80 20.90
C TRP A 6 -5.96 30.38 21.79
N GLY A 7 -6.35 31.19 22.78
CA GLY A 7 -7.41 30.83 23.73
C GLY A 7 -7.11 29.58 24.59
N LEU A 8 -5.85 29.14 24.64
CA LEU A 8 -5.43 27.94 25.37
C LEU A 8 -4.66 28.32 26.65
N PRO A 9 -4.81 27.57 27.76
CA PRO A 9 -4.00 27.78 28.95
C PRO A 9 -2.50 27.66 28.67
N HIS A 10 -1.67 28.52 29.26
CA HIS A 10 -0.22 28.53 29.01
C HIS A 10 0.45 27.16 29.28
N LYS A 11 -0.04 26.42 30.28
CA LYS A 11 0.42 25.05 30.60
C LYS A 11 0.13 24.05 29.47
N MET A 12 -0.95 24.23 28.72
CA MET A 12 -1.26 23.41 27.55
C MET A 12 -0.39 23.79 26.34
N LEU A 13 -0.14 25.09 26.13
CA LEU A 13 0.78 25.55 25.10
C LEU A 13 2.19 24.98 25.31
N GLY A 14 2.71 24.97 26.55
CA GLY A 14 3.99 24.35 26.88
C GLY A 14 4.02 22.86 26.51
N LYS A 15 2.99 22.10 26.91
CA LYS A 15 2.87 20.67 26.54
C LYS A 15 2.82 20.45 25.02
N LEU A 16 2.12 21.31 24.29
CA LEU A 16 1.99 21.19 22.84
C LEU A 16 3.34 21.46 22.14
N VAL A 17 4.08 22.46 22.60
CA VAL A 17 5.44 22.77 22.14
C VAL A 17 6.39 21.61 22.44
N ASP A 18 6.31 21.02 23.64
CA ASP A 18 7.13 19.87 24.02
C ASP A 18 6.80 18.64 23.15
N CYS A 19 5.52 18.35 22.95
CA CYS A 19 5.05 17.27 22.07
C CYS A 19 5.56 17.47 20.64
N PHE A 20 5.44 18.68 20.09
CA PHE A 20 5.91 19.00 18.75
C PHE A 20 7.43 18.90 18.63
N SER A 21 8.17 19.40 19.61
CA SER A 21 9.64 19.32 19.66
C SER A 21 10.12 17.87 19.72
N ASN A 22 9.46 17.04 20.52
CA ASN A 22 9.76 15.62 20.61
C ASN A 22 9.39 14.89 19.31
N TRP A 23 8.25 15.21 18.69
CA TRP A 23 7.86 14.67 17.40
C TRP A 23 8.86 15.02 16.30
N LEU A 24 9.28 16.28 16.22
CA LEU A 24 10.29 16.76 15.27
C LEU A 24 11.59 16.01 15.44
N ARG A 25 12.11 15.92 16.67
CA ARG A 25 13.38 15.24 16.96
C ARG A 25 13.34 13.76 16.56
N ASN A 26 12.22 13.08 16.83
CA ASN A 26 12.03 11.67 16.49
C ASN A 26 11.73 11.44 14.99
N SER A 27 11.21 12.44 14.29
CA SER A 27 10.85 12.34 12.86
C SER A 27 11.92 12.89 11.93
N GLN A 28 12.90 13.63 12.45
CA GLN A 28 13.90 14.36 11.66
C GLN A 28 14.69 13.45 10.73
N GLU A 29 15.16 12.29 11.21
CA GLU A 29 15.92 11.35 10.40
C GLU A 29 15.07 10.80 9.24
N THR A 30 13.83 10.38 9.53
CA THR A 30 12.88 9.92 8.50
C THR A 30 12.59 11.02 7.47
N LEU A 31 12.37 12.26 7.91
CA LEU A 31 12.13 13.41 7.02
C LEU A 31 13.33 13.72 6.15
N GLN A 32 14.55 13.62 6.68
CA GLN A 32 15.78 13.78 5.91
C GLN A 32 15.93 12.68 4.85
N GLN A 33 15.62 11.42 5.20
CA GLN A 33 15.70 10.32 4.24
C GLN A 33 14.63 10.41 3.15
N ILE A 34 13.41 10.86 3.48
CA ILE A 34 12.37 11.16 2.48
C ILE A 34 12.82 12.30 1.56
N GLY A 35 13.36 13.39 2.13
CA GLY A 35 13.85 14.54 1.37
C GLY A 35 15.09 14.23 0.51
N SER A 36 15.86 13.20 0.85
CA SER A 36 17.05 12.76 0.11
C SER A 36 16.74 11.75 -0.99
N LEU A 37 15.46 11.38 -1.19
CA LEU A 37 15.06 10.47 -2.25
C LEU A 37 15.29 11.15 -3.61
N PRO A 38 16.02 10.52 -4.55
CA PRO A 38 16.22 11.09 -5.88
C PRO A 38 14.88 11.22 -6.63
N ALA A 39 14.85 11.97 -7.72
CA ALA A 39 13.68 11.98 -8.59
C ALA A 39 13.43 10.57 -9.17
N PRO A 40 12.17 10.14 -9.35
CA PRO A 40 11.87 8.87 -9.99
C PRO A 40 12.48 8.80 -11.40
N PRO A 41 13.05 7.66 -11.82
CA PRO A 41 13.59 7.46 -13.17
C PRO A 41 12.46 7.29 -14.20
N MET A 42 11.77 8.40 -14.51
CA MET A 42 10.54 8.41 -15.31
C MET A 42 10.74 7.83 -16.72
N THR A 43 11.89 8.05 -17.34
CA THR A 43 12.22 7.50 -18.67
C THR A 43 12.24 5.96 -18.64
N SER A 44 12.90 5.39 -17.64
CA SER A 44 13.00 3.94 -17.44
C SER A 44 11.67 3.32 -17.02
N MET A 45 10.88 4.03 -16.20
CA MET A 45 9.53 3.59 -15.80
C MET A 45 8.57 3.52 -17.00
N LYS A 46 8.58 4.49 -17.90
CA LYS A 46 7.74 4.48 -19.12
C LYS A 46 7.99 3.26 -20.01
N GLN A 47 9.16 2.63 -19.93
CA GLN A 47 9.49 1.42 -20.69
C GLN A 47 8.87 0.14 -20.08
N ILE A 48 8.45 0.18 -18.81
CA ILE A 48 7.81 -0.96 -18.13
C ILE A 48 6.40 -1.20 -18.66
N VAL A 49 5.69 -0.12 -18.95
CA VAL A 49 4.33 -0.16 -19.49
C VAL A 49 4.41 -0.40 -21.00
N ASP A 50 4.04 -1.61 -21.44
CA ASP A 50 3.97 -1.92 -22.86
C ASP A 50 2.74 -1.23 -23.47
N THR A 51 2.96 -0.10 -24.14
CA THR A 51 1.90 0.66 -24.85
C THR A 51 1.17 -0.15 -25.91
N ARG A 52 1.68 -1.31 -26.33
CA ARG A 52 1.10 -2.14 -27.39
C ARG A 52 0.03 -3.12 -26.91
N LYS A 53 -0.03 -3.46 -25.62
CA LYS A 53 -1.04 -4.41 -25.09
C LYS A 53 -2.13 -3.66 -24.35
N SER A 54 -2.97 -2.98 -25.13
CA SER A 54 -4.24 -2.47 -24.61
C SER A 54 -5.01 -3.67 -24.03
N PHE A 55 -5.52 -3.55 -22.79
CA PHE A 55 -6.26 -4.58 -22.06
C PHE A 55 -7.46 -5.23 -22.82
N ARG A 56 -7.72 -4.79 -24.07
CA ARG A 56 -8.73 -5.30 -25.00
C ARG A 56 -8.49 -6.76 -25.42
N ASP A 57 -7.24 -7.22 -25.48
CA ASP A 57 -6.89 -8.57 -26.01
C ASP A 57 -6.76 -9.66 -24.92
N ILE A 58 -6.95 -9.31 -23.64
CA ILE A 58 -6.76 -10.23 -22.49
C ILE A 58 -7.88 -11.28 -22.37
N LYS A 59 -8.93 -11.22 -23.21
CA LYS A 59 -10.09 -12.12 -23.12
C LYS A 59 -9.77 -13.59 -23.37
N THR A 60 -8.65 -13.94 -24.02
CA THR A 60 -8.48 -15.28 -24.61
C THR A 60 -7.17 -16.02 -24.26
N GLN A 61 -6.22 -15.44 -23.51
CA GLN A 61 -4.96 -16.14 -23.19
C GLN A 61 -4.68 -16.25 -21.68
N LYS A 62 -4.01 -17.36 -21.31
CA LYS A 62 -3.44 -17.60 -19.98
C LYS A 62 -2.73 -16.33 -19.48
N SER A 63 -2.88 -16.04 -18.19
CA SER A 63 -2.32 -14.88 -17.51
C SER A 63 -0.85 -14.69 -17.88
N THR A 64 -0.59 -13.77 -18.80
CA THR A 64 0.76 -13.31 -19.16
C THR A 64 0.95 -11.94 -18.53
N PRO A 65 2.16 -11.58 -18.10
CA PRO A 65 2.43 -10.24 -17.63
C PRO A 65 2.19 -9.24 -18.78
N THR A 66 1.47 -8.17 -18.45
CA THR A 66 1.24 -7.02 -19.32
C THR A 66 2.36 -5.98 -19.16
N ILE A 67 3.10 -6.04 -18.06
CA ILE A 67 4.28 -5.22 -17.81
C ILE A 67 5.58 -5.99 -18.09
N ARG A 68 6.64 -5.25 -18.43
CA ARG A 68 8.00 -5.82 -18.51
C ARG A 68 8.61 -5.90 -17.10
N PRO A 69 9.58 -6.81 -16.85
CA PRO A 69 10.37 -6.76 -15.64
C PRO A 69 11.06 -5.40 -15.49
N SER A 70 11.12 -4.90 -14.25
CA SER A 70 11.76 -3.62 -13.93
C SER A 70 13.25 -3.64 -14.28
N SER A 71 13.75 -2.53 -14.82
CA SER A 71 15.19 -2.30 -14.94
C SER A 71 15.84 -2.20 -13.55
N GLU A 72 17.16 -2.36 -13.50
CA GLU A 72 17.90 -2.25 -12.23
C GLU A 72 17.74 -0.86 -11.59
N GLU A 73 17.73 0.20 -12.38
CA GLU A 73 17.50 1.57 -11.91
C GLU A 73 16.13 1.73 -11.24
N VAL A 74 15.05 1.25 -11.89
CA VAL A 74 13.70 1.33 -11.34
C VAL A 74 13.56 0.47 -10.09
N ARG A 75 14.17 -0.72 -10.09
CA ARG A 75 14.19 -1.60 -8.91
C ARG A 75 14.91 -0.96 -7.73
N ASN A 76 16.07 -0.35 -7.97
CA ASN A 76 16.85 0.31 -6.92
C ASN A 76 16.11 1.53 -6.36
N TYR A 77 15.46 2.31 -7.23
CA TYR A 77 14.60 3.40 -6.79
C TYR A 77 13.45 2.90 -5.89
N PHE A 78 12.73 1.85 -6.35
CA PHE A 78 11.67 1.24 -5.55
C PHE A 78 12.16 0.74 -4.19
N ARG A 79 13.32 0.09 -4.12
CA ARG A 79 13.88 -0.42 -2.85
C ARG A 79 14.19 0.69 -1.86
N ARG A 80 14.52 1.90 -2.33
CA ARG A 80 14.65 3.09 -1.46
C ARG A 80 13.29 3.53 -0.92
N GLU A 81 12.26 3.60 -1.77
CA GLU A 81 10.89 3.87 -1.32
C GLU A 81 10.39 2.79 -0.34
N GLU A 82 10.68 1.52 -0.60
CA GLU A 82 10.32 0.39 0.25
C GLU A 82 11.01 0.49 1.63
N ALA A 83 12.28 0.89 1.68
CA ALA A 83 12.96 1.14 2.96
C ALA A 83 12.25 2.25 3.76
N LEU A 84 11.90 3.36 3.11
CA LEU A 84 11.18 4.48 3.75
C LEU A 84 9.79 4.06 4.25
N ARG A 85 9.04 3.28 3.45
CA ARG A 85 7.72 2.74 3.84
C ARG A 85 7.77 2.03 5.18
N TYR A 86 8.82 1.25 5.39
CA TYR A 86 8.99 0.40 6.56
C TYR A 86 9.73 1.08 7.73
N LEU A 87 10.23 2.31 7.54
CA LEU A 87 10.59 3.19 8.66
C LEU A 87 9.35 3.80 9.32
N VAL A 88 8.29 4.04 8.54
CA VAL A 88 6.99 4.55 9.03
C VAL A 88 5.84 3.59 8.72
N PRO A 89 5.88 2.34 9.22
CA PRO A 89 4.92 1.28 8.87
C PRO A 89 3.46 1.68 9.19
N TYR A 90 3.27 2.50 10.23
CA TYR A 90 1.96 2.93 10.73
C TYR A 90 1.45 4.24 10.12
N LYS A 91 2.12 4.76 9.08
CA LYS A 91 1.61 5.89 8.29
C LYS A 91 1.28 5.44 6.88
N ALA A 92 0.40 6.20 6.23
CA ALA A 92 0.14 6.05 4.82
C ALA A 92 1.41 6.42 4.04
N PHE A 93 1.63 5.78 2.88
CA PHE A 93 2.86 5.98 2.14
C PHE A 93 2.62 6.08 0.63
N PRO A 94 3.14 7.12 -0.05
CA PRO A 94 3.02 7.30 -1.50
C PRO A 94 4.15 6.59 -2.26
N TYR A 95 3.87 5.40 -2.80
CA TYR A 95 4.78 4.77 -3.75
C TYR A 95 4.73 5.45 -5.12
N THR A 96 5.84 5.36 -5.86
CA THR A 96 5.83 5.58 -7.31
C THR A 96 5.47 4.28 -8.03
N ALA A 97 4.32 4.26 -8.69
CA ALA A 97 3.86 3.14 -9.49
C ALA A 97 4.71 2.94 -10.76
N ALA A 98 4.54 1.79 -11.41
CA ALA A 98 5.33 1.41 -12.60
C ALA A 98 5.16 2.39 -13.79
N ASP A 99 4.06 3.15 -13.83
CA ASP A 99 3.81 4.20 -14.83
C ASP A 99 4.28 5.60 -14.38
N GLY A 100 4.93 5.69 -13.21
CA GLY A 100 5.44 6.92 -12.63
C GLY A 100 4.43 7.73 -11.81
N ARG A 101 3.18 7.28 -11.69
CA ARG A 101 2.18 7.97 -10.84
C ARG A 101 2.38 7.65 -9.37
N LYS A 102 1.92 8.56 -8.50
CA LYS A 102 1.83 8.28 -7.07
C LYS A 102 0.63 7.40 -6.76
N SER A 103 0.84 6.43 -5.88
CA SER A 103 -0.17 5.49 -5.43
C SER A 103 -0.03 5.26 -3.93
N MET A 104 -1.09 5.56 -3.20
CA MET A 104 -1.08 5.53 -1.74
C MET A 104 -1.30 4.12 -1.18
N VAL A 105 -0.52 3.78 -0.16
CA VAL A 105 -0.65 2.53 0.61
C VAL A 105 -1.10 2.84 2.02
N ALA A 106 -2.11 2.10 2.48
CA ALA A 106 -2.66 2.22 3.82
C ALA A 106 -1.59 1.93 4.90
N PRO A 107 -1.70 2.57 6.08
CA PRO A 107 -0.96 2.19 7.28
C PRO A 107 -1.06 0.69 7.59
N LEU A 108 0.00 0.11 8.17
CA LEU A 108 -0.10 -1.24 8.74
C LEU A 108 -0.93 -1.18 10.02
N ARG A 109 -1.90 -2.08 10.17
CA ARG A 109 -2.63 -2.22 11.44
C ARG A 109 -1.66 -2.67 12.53
N ARG A 110 -1.73 -2.01 13.70
CA ARG A 110 -1.01 -2.47 14.88
C ARG A 110 -1.56 -3.82 15.29
N ALA A 111 -0.74 -4.87 15.24
CA ALA A 111 -1.12 -6.13 15.85
C ALA A 111 -1.32 -5.90 17.35
N SER A 112 -2.46 -6.32 17.89
CA SER A 112 -2.75 -6.31 19.32
C SER A 112 -1.83 -7.32 20.02
N GLY A 113 -0.62 -6.89 20.37
CA GLY A 113 0.39 -7.71 21.00
C GLY A 113 1.69 -6.94 21.27
N LYS A 114 2.56 -7.51 22.11
CA LYS A 114 3.88 -6.92 22.37
C LYS A 114 4.65 -6.78 21.05
N PRO A 115 5.28 -5.62 20.78
CA PRO A 115 6.11 -5.46 19.58
C PRO A 115 7.26 -6.46 19.63
N SER A 116 7.28 -7.39 18.68
CA SER A 116 8.42 -8.28 18.48
C SER A 116 9.51 -7.51 17.74
N SER A 117 10.74 -7.56 18.24
CA SER A 117 11.90 -6.97 17.57
C SER A 117 12.32 -7.74 16.33
N LYS A 118 11.91 -9.01 16.19
CA LYS A 118 12.22 -9.88 15.05
C LYS A 118 10.95 -10.28 14.30
N GLY A 119 11.06 -10.31 12.97
CA GLY A 119 10.01 -10.85 12.10
C GLY A 119 9.85 -12.35 12.31
N ARG A 120 8.65 -12.88 12.08
CA ARG A 120 8.44 -14.34 12.11
C ARG A 120 9.20 -15.00 10.96
N ASP A 121 9.89 -16.11 11.22
CA ASP A 121 10.64 -16.80 10.17
C ASP A 121 9.72 -17.25 9.02
N HIS A 122 10.21 -17.05 7.80
CA HIS A 122 9.53 -17.48 6.59
C HIS A 122 10.56 -17.64 5.47
N PHE A 123 10.63 -18.81 4.83
CA PHE A 123 11.69 -19.15 3.86
C PHE A 123 11.78 -18.20 2.65
N MET A 124 10.66 -17.56 2.28
CA MET A 124 10.63 -16.56 1.19
C MET A 124 11.09 -15.16 1.59
N LEU A 125 11.31 -14.92 2.88
CA LEU A 125 11.63 -13.60 3.42
C LEU A 125 13.04 -13.60 3.98
N LYS A 126 13.79 -12.54 3.73
CA LYS A 126 15.14 -12.39 4.29
C LYS A 126 15.09 -12.25 5.82
N PRO A 127 16.09 -12.78 6.55
CA PRO A 127 16.10 -12.76 8.02
C PRO A 127 16.37 -11.38 8.63
N ASP A 128 17.04 -10.49 7.90
CA ASP A 128 17.45 -9.13 8.31
C ASP A 128 16.37 -8.06 8.08
N ARG A 129 15.19 -8.46 7.56
CA ARG A 129 14.10 -7.53 7.28
C ARG A 129 13.47 -6.94 8.56
N PRO A 130 12.84 -5.76 8.48
CA PRO A 130 12.03 -5.23 9.58
C PRO A 130 10.91 -6.17 10.01
N ALA A 131 10.62 -6.23 11.32
CA ALA A 131 9.72 -7.24 11.89
C ALA A 131 8.28 -7.21 11.36
N HIS A 132 7.82 -6.03 10.93
CA HIS A 132 6.49 -5.82 10.38
C HIS A 132 6.39 -6.16 8.87
N VAL A 133 7.51 -6.48 8.21
CA VAL A 133 7.50 -6.94 6.81
C VAL A 133 7.00 -8.37 6.73
N THR A 134 5.83 -8.52 6.12
CA THR A 134 5.18 -9.80 5.84
C THR A 134 4.88 -9.93 4.35
N LEU A 135 4.74 -11.15 3.85
CA LEU A 135 4.35 -11.37 2.45
C LEU A 135 3.03 -10.69 2.08
N LEU A 136 2.08 -10.58 3.02
CA LEU A 136 0.82 -9.86 2.79
C LEU A 136 1.05 -8.37 2.52
N CYS A 137 1.94 -7.74 3.29
CA CYS A 137 2.31 -6.33 3.09
C CYS A 137 3.04 -6.13 1.76
N LEU A 138 3.97 -7.03 1.42
CA LEU A 138 4.67 -6.96 0.14
C LEU A 138 3.74 -7.16 -1.07
N VAL A 139 2.72 -8.03 -0.96
CA VAL A 139 1.69 -8.19 -2.00
C VAL A 139 0.84 -6.91 -2.13
N ARG A 140 0.50 -6.26 -1.01
CA ARG A 140 -0.19 -4.96 -1.01
C ARG A 140 0.64 -3.88 -1.71
N ASP A 141 1.92 -3.77 -1.35
CA ASP A 141 2.84 -2.80 -1.95
C ASP A 141 3.04 -3.06 -3.46
N ALA A 142 3.14 -4.32 -3.87
CA ALA A 142 3.22 -4.70 -5.28
C ALA A 142 1.94 -4.33 -6.06
N ALA A 143 0.76 -4.52 -5.46
CA ALA A 143 -0.52 -4.14 -6.07
C ALA A 143 -0.65 -2.62 -6.20
N ALA A 144 -0.18 -1.85 -5.20
CA ALA A 144 -0.17 -0.39 -5.25
C ALA A 144 0.67 0.17 -6.40
N ARG A 145 1.71 -0.56 -6.81
CA ARG A 145 2.61 -0.17 -7.91
C ARG A 145 2.10 -0.52 -9.30
N LEU A 146 0.91 -1.12 -9.42
CA LEU A 146 0.32 -1.44 -10.73
C LEU A 146 0.12 -0.16 -11.56
N PRO A 147 0.42 -0.19 -12.88
CA PRO A 147 0.18 0.94 -13.75
C PRO A 147 -1.32 1.24 -13.81
N GLY A 148 -1.70 2.48 -13.48
CA GLY A 148 -3.10 2.87 -13.37
C GLY A 148 -3.95 2.07 -12.42
N ASN A 149 -3.33 1.54 -11.37
CA ASN A 149 -4.00 0.78 -10.33
C ASN A 149 -4.70 -0.48 -10.88
N ILE A 150 -4.35 -0.96 -12.08
CA ILE A 150 -4.99 -2.12 -12.69
C ILE A 150 -3.93 -3.02 -13.29
N GLY A 151 -4.06 -4.34 -13.11
CA GLY A 151 -3.17 -5.30 -13.73
C GLY A 151 -3.58 -6.75 -13.54
N THR A 152 -2.84 -7.64 -14.17
CA THR A 152 -2.99 -9.08 -14.01
C THR A 152 -2.30 -9.54 -12.73
N ARG A 153 -2.62 -10.77 -12.30
CA ARG A 153 -1.87 -11.42 -11.21
C ARG A 153 -0.38 -11.57 -11.53
N GLU A 154 -0.01 -11.80 -12.79
CA GLU A 154 1.40 -11.93 -13.18
C GLU A 154 2.15 -10.60 -13.10
N ASP A 155 1.47 -9.47 -13.32
CA ASP A 155 2.05 -8.14 -13.12
C ASP A 155 2.43 -7.94 -11.64
N ILE A 156 1.53 -8.33 -10.74
CA ILE A 156 1.78 -8.29 -9.29
C ILE A 156 2.93 -9.24 -8.91
N CYS A 157 3.00 -10.44 -9.51
CA CYS A 157 4.13 -11.35 -9.31
C CYS A 157 5.46 -10.73 -9.79
N THR A 158 5.43 -9.98 -10.90
CA THR A 158 6.61 -9.31 -11.46
C THR A 158 7.08 -8.20 -10.52
N LEU A 159 6.17 -7.34 -10.05
CA LEU A 159 6.49 -6.25 -9.12
C LEU A 159 6.92 -6.75 -7.74
N LEU A 160 6.33 -7.85 -7.24
CA LEU A 160 6.70 -8.42 -5.94
C LEU A 160 8.17 -8.88 -5.91
N ARG A 161 8.73 -9.33 -7.04
CA ARG A 161 10.13 -9.75 -7.13
C ARG A 161 11.13 -8.59 -7.00
N ASP A 162 10.68 -7.34 -7.16
CA ASP A 162 11.56 -6.19 -6.97
C ASP A 162 11.91 -5.95 -5.49
N SER A 163 11.08 -6.47 -4.57
CA SER A 163 11.26 -6.29 -3.12
C SER A 163 12.64 -6.75 -2.65
N GLN A 164 13.30 -5.92 -1.85
CA GLN A 164 14.59 -6.28 -1.26
C GLN A 164 14.47 -7.31 -0.14
N TYR A 165 13.26 -7.53 0.39
CA TYR A 165 12.99 -8.44 1.49
C TYR A 165 12.55 -9.84 1.06
N ILE A 166 12.31 -10.04 -0.24
CA ILE A 166 12.13 -11.39 -0.80
C ILE A 166 13.50 -12.05 -0.92
N ALA A 167 13.59 -13.29 -0.44
CA ALA A 167 14.79 -14.11 -0.58
C ALA A 167 15.11 -14.38 -2.05
N GLU A 168 16.39 -14.61 -2.35
CA GLU A 168 16.82 -14.94 -3.70
C GLU A 168 16.43 -16.40 -4.06
N GLY A 169 16.33 -16.70 -5.35
CA GLY A 169 16.06 -18.07 -5.83
C GLY A 169 14.63 -18.58 -5.64
N ILE A 170 13.69 -17.74 -5.19
CA ILE A 170 12.29 -18.15 -5.04
C ILE A 170 11.66 -18.40 -6.41
N SER A 171 11.06 -19.59 -6.56
CA SER A 171 10.45 -20.01 -7.82
C SER A 171 9.20 -19.19 -8.17
N SER A 172 8.89 -19.08 -9.46
CA SER A 172 7.67 -18.44 -9.94
C SER A 172 6.39 -19.05 -9.38
N ARG A 173 6.40 -20.36 -9.12
CA ARG A 173 5.27 -21.07 -8.51
C ARG A 173 5.02 -20.60 -7.08
N GLN A 174 6.08 -20.45 -6.28
CA GLN A 174 5.98 -19.96 -4.90
C GLN A 174 5.49 -18.51 -4.85
N ILE A 175 6.06 -17.64 -5.70
CA ILE A 175 5.60 -16.24 -5.83
C ILE A 175 4.11 -16.21 -6.20
N ASN A 176 3.68 -16.97 -7.21
CA ASN A 176 2.29 -16.99 -7.64
C ASN A 176 1.33 -17.47 -6.53
N GLN A 177 1.71 -18.49 -5.78
CA GLN A 177 0.94 -19.01 -4.65
C GLN A 177 0.76 -17.94 -3.56
N VAL A 178 1.85 -17.23 -3.21
CA VAL A 178 1.80 -16.14 -2.24
C VAL A 178 0.94 -14.99 -2.73
N VAL A 179 1.11 -14.56 -3.98
CA VAL A 179 0.31 -13.48 -4.56
C VAL A 179 -1.18 -13.86 -4.56
N ARG A 180 -1.53 -15.08 -4.98
CA ARG A 180 -2.93 -15.56 -4.92
C ARG A 180 -3.49 -15.50 -3.51
N GLY A 181 -2.78 -16.06 -2.52
CA GLY A 181 -3.25 -16.08 -1.14
C GLY A 181 -3.22 -14.70 -0.47
N GLY A 182 -2.32 -13.81 -0.90
CA GLY A 182 -2.26 -12.42 -0.44
C GLY A 182 -3.43 -11.62 -0.95
N LEU A 183 -3.70 -11.66 -2.27
CA LEU A 183 -4.80 -10.94 -2.89
C LEU A 183 -6.17 -11.39 -2.36
N ASP A 184 -6.34 -12.69 -2.11
CA ASP A 184 -7.55 -13.22 -1.48
C ASP A 184 -7.77 -12.61 -0.10
N ARG A 185 -6.75 -12.63 0.78
CA ARG A 185 -6.86 -12.01 2.11
C ARG A 185 -7.13 -10.51 2.04
N LEU A 186 -6.40 -9.78 1.19
CA LEU A 186 -6.56 -8.33 1.02
C LEU A 186 -7.95 -7.94 0.48
N HIS A 187 -8.54 -8.80 -0.36
CA HIS A 187 -9.87 -8.57 -0.92
C HIS A 187 -11.00 -8.66 0.13
N TYR A 188 -10.76 -9.41 1.22
CA TYR A 188 -11.72 -9.62 2.30
C TYR A 188 -11.37 -8.84 3.59
N GLU A 189 -10.41 -7.91 3.55
CA GLU A 189 -10.16 -6.99 4.68
C GLU A 189 -11.35 -6.04 4.89
N ASP A 190 -11.47 -5.47 6.10
CA ASP A 190 -12.52 -4.50 6.44
C ASP A 190 -12.52 -3.27 5.50
N ASP A 191 -11.32 -2.78 5.16
CA ASP A 191 -11.06 -1.77 4.13
C ASP A 191 -10.20 -2.41 3.02
N PRO A 192 -10.83 -3.08 2.04
CA PRO A 192 -10.11 -3.87 1.06
C PRO A 192 -9.33 -2.95 0.10
N CYS A 193 -8.02 -3.14 0.03
CA CYS A 193 -7.18 -2.36 -0.88
C CYS A 193 -7.16 -2.90 -2.32
N VAL A 194 -7.74 -4.08 -2.57
CA VAL A 194 -7.81 -4.71 -3.89
C VAL A 194 -9.18 -5.28 -4.19
N GLN A 195 -9.55 -5.25 -5.47
CA GLN A 195 -10.77 -5.87 -5.97
C GLN A 195 -10.50 -6.57 -7.29
N PHE A 196 -11.08 -7.77 -7.46
CA PHE A 196 -11.03 -8.48 -8.73
C PHE A 196 -12.21 -8.09 -9.62
N ASP A 197 -11.93 -7.44 -10.75
CA ASP A 197 -12.90 -7.21 -11.81
C ASP A 197 -13.09 -8.51 -12.60
N ARG A 198 -14.23 -9.17 -12.38
CA ARG A 198 -14.57 -10.44 -13.04
C ARG A 198 -14.76 -10.30 -14.56
N VAL A 199 -15.21 -9.13 -15.02
CA VAL A 199 -15.50 -8.87 -16.44
C VAL A 199 -14.18 -8.70 -17.20
N ARG A 200 -13.27 -7.90 -16.65
CA ARG A 200 -11.95 -7.67 -17.25
C ARG A 200 -10.92 -8.74 -16.90
N LYS A 201 -11.20 -9.56 -15.88
CA LYS A 201 -10.28 -10.53 -15.26
C LYS A 201 -8.99 -9.88 -14.75
N LEU A 202 -9.11 -8.68 -14.19
CA LEU A 202 -7.99 -7.87 -13.70
C LEU A 202 -8.16 -7.56 -12.22
N TRP A 203 -7.03 -7.37 -11.54
CA TRP A 203 -7.00 -6.82 -10.19
C TRP A 203 -6.93 -5.31 -10.26
N VAL A 204 -7.76 -4.65 -9.45
CA VAL A 204 -7.81 -3.20 -9.28
C VAL A 204 -7.32 -2.88 -7.87
N TYR A 205 -6.37 -1.96 -7.76
CA TYR A 205 -5.93 -1.39 -6.50
C TYR A 205 -6.79 -0.16 -6.15
N LEU A 206 -7.38 -0.16 -4.96
CA LEU A 206 -8.44 0.78 -4.61
C LEU A 206 -7.93 2.01 -3.84
N HIS A 207 -6.76 1.94 -3.22
CA HIS A 207 -6.24 3.01 -2.37
C HIS A 207 -5.34 4.00 -3.11
N GLY A 208 -5.10 3.80 -4.41
CA GLY A 208 -4.09 4.58 -5.15
C GLY A 208 -4.34 6.09 -5.17
N GLY A 209 -5.62 6.50 -5.10
CA GLY A 209 -6.01 7.92 -5.06
C GLY A 209 -6.51 8.42 -3.69
N LYS A 210 -6.37 7.61 -2.63
CA LYS A 210 -6.70 8.06 -1.26
C LYS A 210 -5.60 8.99 -0.74
N GLU A 211 -5.92 9.91 0.17
CA GLU A 211 -4.97 10.76 0.90
C GLU A 211 -4.67 10.18 2.31
N GLU A 212 -3.77 10.79 3.08
CA GLU A 212 -3.45 10.30 4.44
C GLU A 212 -4.69 10.37 5.35
N GLU A 213 -5.52 11.39 5.14
CA GLU A 213 -6.76 11.70 5.85
C GLU A 213 -7.90 10.72 5.54
N ASP A 214 -7.84 10.02 4.41
CA ASP A 214 -8.86 9.04 3.99
C ASP A 214 -8.74 7.71 4.75
N PHE A 215 -7.65 7.50 5.49
CA PHE A 215 -7.46 6.30 6.30
C PHE A 215 -7.99 6.56 7.72
N GLU A 216 -8.89 5.68 8.19
CA GLU A 216 -9.40 5.78 9.56
C GLU A 216 -8.24 5.58 10.56
N ASP A 217 -7.93 6.62 11.33
CA ASP A 217 -6.90 6.60 12.35
C ASP A 217 -7.41 5.78 13.56
N ASP A 218 -7.05 4.50 13.62
CA ASP A 218 -7.47 3.53 14.65
C ASP A 218 -6.95 3.90 16.07
N ALA A 219 -6.29 5.05 16.23
CA ALA A 219 -5.69 5.50 17.48
C ALA A 219 -6.69 6.14 18.47
N THR A 220 -7.87 6.64 18.05
CA THR A 220 -8.77 7.33 19.02
C THR A 220 -10.27 7.40 18.72
N SER A 221 -10.80 6.78 17.66
CA SER A 221 -12.22 6.97 17.31
C SER A 221 -13.11 5.80 17.74
N PRO A 222 -14.21 6.02 18.50
CA PRO A 222 -15.26 5.02 18.65
C PRO A 222 -15.94 4.82 17.29
N ARG A 223 -15.84 3.62 16.72
CA ARG A 223 -16.44 3.29 15.42
C ARG A 223 -17.93 3.64 15.39
N PRO A 224 -18.44 4.45 14.45
CA PRO A 224 -19.87 4.49 14.21
C PRO A 224 -20.28 3.17 13.54
N ARG A 225 -21.14 2.40 14.22
CA ARG A 225 -21.76 1.20 13.63
C ARG A 225 -22.52 1.62 12.38
N LYS A 226 -22.05 1.22 11.19
CA LYS A 226 -22.81 1.37 9.94
C LYS A 226 -24.14 0.62 10.09
N ARG A 227 -25.24 1.37 10.25
CA ARG A 227 -26.61 0.86 10.14
C ARG A 227 -26.78 0.33 8.72
N GLN A 228 -26.94 -0.98 8.55
CA GLN A 228 -27.49 -1.54 7.32
C GLN A 228 -28.86 -0.91 7.09
N GLN A 229 -28.97 0.01 6.13
CA GLN A 229 -30.27 0.42 5.60
C GLN A 229 -30.85 -0.78 4.86
N LYS A 230 -31.79 -1.49 5.50
CA LYS A 230 -32.73 -2.33 4.77
C LYS A 230 -33.57 -1.39 3.88
N MET A 231 -33.35 -1.47 2.58
CA MET A 231 -34.26 -0.90 1.58
C MET A 231 -35.62 -1.61 1.75
N ALA A 232 -36.58 -0.93 2.38
CA ALA A 232 -37.97 -1.35 2.38
C ALA A 232 -38.52 -1.10 0.97
N GLY A 233 -38.69 -2.16 0.20
CA GLY A 233 -39.45 -2.13 -1.04
C GLY A 233 -40.91 -1.83 -0.72
N SER A 234 -41.32 -0.59 -0.95
CA SER A 234 -42.72 -0.24 -1.10
C SER A 234 -43.20 -0.79 -2.45
N MET A 235 -43.93 -1.91 -2.40
CA MET A 235 -44.76 -2.38 -3.51
C MET A 235 -46.21 -2.23 -3.05
N LEU A 236 -46.80 -1.08 -3.36
CA LEU A 236 -48.24 -0.85 -3.31
C LEU A 236 -48.71 -0.70 -4.74
N LEU A 237 -49.43 -1.71 -5.23
CA LEU A 237 -50.53 -1.60 -6.21
C LEU A 237 -51.20 -2.97 -6.33
N LYS A 238 -52.13 -3.21 -5.42
CA LYS A 238 -53.30 -4.07 -5.61
C LYS A 238 -54.44 -3.37 -4.87
N GLU A 239 -55.38 -2.79 -5.60
CA GLU A 239 -56.75 -3.30 -5.73
C GLU A 239 -57.65 -2.26 -6.41
N GLN A 240 -58.47 -2.79 -7.34
CA GLN A 240 -59.62 -2.20 -8.04
C GLN A 240 -59.33 -1.27 -9.23
#